data_AF-A0A0A2W1Q4-F1
#
_entry.id   AF-A0A0A2W1Q4-F1
#
_cell.length_a   1.000
_cell.length_b   1.000
_cell.length_c   1.000
_cell.angle_alpha   90.00
_cell.angle_beta   90.00
_cell.angle_gamma   90.00
#
_symmetry.space_group_name_H-M   'P 1'
#
loop_
_entity.id
_entity.type
_entity.pdbx_description
1 polymer ?
#
loop_
_entity_poly.entity_id
_entity_poly.type
_entity_poly.pdbx_seq_one_letter_code
_entity_poly.pdbx_strand_id
1 'polypeptide(L)'
;MAIAGATFAIWRQSKSKSDRSVVLSAGISALLGITEPALFGVLTRYKKAFIAATIASSVASAFIAFFGVRLYGYILSSIFSLPAYIGPYFIFALLGVALALGLSFVLTTVLVPTLAGVSLMTVSRVINQAEHVSPATRERVQRAIDELNYVPDYSARKIRSKGVKASTIGILALDTATTPYSVEILLAIEQTARERGWNSFLINILSAGDAERAVNQLLAQRPDGIIFTTMGLRHVELPAVLNTHRVVLANCISDDADLPSYIPDDFNGQYHATRYLIERGYRRPLCLWLPEEALASGSRRDGFEQAWREAGLDVDAVLQYHMQWGDSHYPVLAGLVLAHCQQGKADFDVLVCGNDRIAFVAWQTLLAQGVAIPEQVAVLGFDNQVGIGDLFLPPLTTVQLPHDAIGRQAALHLIDGLESRGIQRLPCPLVKRVSL
;
A
#
# COMPACT_ATOMS: atom_id res chain seq x y z
N MET A 1 -36.51 -10.97 29.39
CA MET A 1 -36.48 -12.43 29.70
C MET A 1 -36.07 -13.34 28.54
N ALA A 2 -36.67 -13.26 27.34
CA ALA A 2 -36.27 -14.14 26.21
C ALA A 2 -34.79 -14.01 25.82
N ILE A 3 -34.23 -12.80 25.88
CA ILE A 3 -32.80 -12.52 25.66
C ILE A 3 -31.92 -13.32 26.64
N ALA A 4 -32.31 -13.39 27.91
CA ALA A 4 -31.60 -14.16 28.92
C ALA A 4 -31.63 -15.67 28.61
N GLY A 5 -32.79 -16.22 28.23
CA GLY A 5 -32.93 -17.62 27.84
C GLY A 5 -32.00 -18.01 26.68
N ALA A 6 -31.94 -17.19 25.62
CA ALA A 6 -31.03 -17.42 24.49
C ALA A 6 -29.55 -17.31 24.92
N THR A 7 -29.23 -16.35 25.79
CA THR A 7 -27.86 -16.13 26.26
C THR A 7 -27.37 -17.29 27.13
N PHE A 8 -28.22 -17.85 28.01
CA PHE A 8 -27.89 -19.03 28.80
C PHE A 8 -27.76 -20.31 27.96
N ALA A 9 -28.53 -20.43 26.87
CA ALA A 9 -28.36 -21.53 25.93
C ALA A 9 -26.98 -21.48 25.26
N ILE A 10 -26.55 -20.28 24.84
CA ILE A 10 -25.19 -20.06 24.31
C ILE A 10 -24.13 -20.36 25.38
N TRP A 11 -24.33 -19.92 26.63
CA TRP A 11 -23.39 -20.20 27.72
C TRP A 11 -23.16 -21.71 27.91
N ARG A 12 -24.23 -22.50 27.88
CA ARG A 12 -24.16 -23.96 27.98
C ARG A 12 -23.39 -24.59 26.81
N GLN A 13 -23.53 -24.04 25.62
CA GLN A 13 -22.87 -24.55 24.41
C GLN A 13 -21.44 -24.05 24.22
N SER A 14 -21.07 -22.93 24.85
CA SER A 14 -19.72 -22.37 24.80
C SER A 14 -18.69 -23.33 25.40
N LYS A 15 -17.57 -23.53 24.70
CA LYS A 15 -16.46 -24.40 25.15
C LYS A 15 -15.27 -23.63 25.74
N SER A 16 -15.07 -22.37 25.35
CA SER A 16 -13.98 -21.53 25.87
C SER A 16 -14.33 -20.94 27.24
N LYS A 17 -13.34 -20.89 28.14
CA LYS A 17 -13.47 -20.30 29.49
C LYS A 17 -13.70 -18.77 29.43
N SER A 18 -13.04 -18.09 28.49
CA SER A 18 -13.24 -16.64 28.25
C SER A 18 -14.67 -16.34 27.81
N ASP A 19 -15.16 -17.11 26.83
CA ASP A 19 -16.47 -16.89 26.22
C ASP A 19 -17.58 -17.23 27.21
N ARG A 20 -17.41 -18.28 28.02
CA ARG A 20 -18.35 -18.57 29.11
C ARG A 20 -18.46 -17.43 30.10
N SER A 21 -17.35 -16.77 30.46
CA SER A 21 -17.38 -15.64 31.39
C SER A 21 -18.16 -14.45 30.84
N VAL A 22 -17.90 -14.08 29.57
CA VAL A 22 -18.56 -12.96 28.91
C VAL A 22 -20.04 -13.24 28.70
N VAL A 23 -20.38 -14.44 28.21
CA VAL A 23 -21.77 -14.85 27.96
C VAL A 23 -22.55 -14.98 29.26
N LEU A 24 -21.94 -15.46 30.34
CA LEU A 24 -22.59 -15.54 31.65
C LEU A 24 -22.91 -14.13 32.20
N SER A 25 -21.94 -13.20 32.12
CA SER A 25 -22.15 -11.82 32.53
C SER A 25 -23.28 -11.16 31.75
N ALA A 26 -23.31 -11.35 30.43
CA ALA A 26 -24.39 -10.86 29.56
C ALA A 26 -25.75 -11.49 29.91
N GLY A 27 -25.79 -12.78 30.22
CA GLY A 27 -27.03 -13.47 30.63
C GLY A 27 -27.59 -12.93 31.93
N ILE A 28 -26.72 -12.63 32.90
CA ILE A 28 -27.10 -11.99 34.17
C ILE A 28 -27.62 -10.57 33.90
N SER A 29 -26.92 -9.76 33.12
CA SER A 29 -27.39 -8.42 32.74
C SER A 29 -28.79 -8.45 32.10
N ALA A 30 -29.04 -9.42 31.21
CA ALA A 30 -30.35 -9.59 30.57
C ALA A 30 -31.47 -10.00 31.55
N LEU A 31 -31.17 -10.77 32.60
CA LEU A 31 -32.14 -11.09 33.67
C LEU A 31 -32.49 -9.85 34.50
N LEU A 32 -31.51 -8.99 34.74
CA LEU A 32 -31.68 -7.74 35.50
C LEU A 32 -32.36 -6.64 34.66
N GLY A 33 -32.63 -6.88 33.37
CA GLY A 33 -33.29 -5.93 32.48
C GLY A 33 -32.36 -5.03 31.67
N ILE A 34 -31.04 -5.23 31.77
CA ILE A 34 -30.03 -4.49 31.00
C ILE A 34 -29.82 -5.23 29.67
N THR A 35 -30.48 -4.75 28.61
CA THR A 35 -30.59 -5.47 27.34
C THR A 35 -29.41 -5.25 26.38
N GLU A 36 -28.79 -4.06 26.38
CA GLU A 36 -27.75 -3.70 25.41
C GLU A 36 -26.52 -4.62 25.44
N PRO A 37 -25.90 -4.95 26.60
CA PRO A 37 -24.71 -5.80 26.63
C PRO A 37 -24.99 -7.23 26.15
N ALA A 38 -26.19 -7.75 26.41
CA ALA A 38 -26.58 -9.09 25.99
C ALA A 38 -26.97 -9.14 24.51
N LEU A 39 -27.71 -8.13 24.05
CA LEU A 39 -28.15 -8.02 22.68
C LEU A 39 -26.96 -7.82 21.73
N PHE A 40 -26.15 -6.78 21.97
CA PHE A 40 -25.04 -6.41 21.09
C PHE A 40 -23.77 -7.21 21.36
N GLY A 41 -23.57 -7.70 22.59
CA GLY A 41 -22.37 -8.47 22.95
C GLY A 41 -22.45 -9.95 22.62
N VAL A 42 -23.64 -10.56 22.66
CA VAL A 42 -23.81 -12.00 22.48
C VAL A 42 -24.79 -12.33 21.35
N LEU A 43 -26.03 -11.85 21.39
CA LEU A 43 -27.06 -12.34 20.46
C LEU A 43 -26.84 -11.94 19.00
N THR A 44 -26.32 -10.74 18.73
CA THR A 44 -25.96 -10.32 17.36
C THR A 44 -24.86 -11.19 16.75
N ARG A 45 -23.94 -11.72 17.56
CA ARG A 45 -22.89 -12.67 17.12
C ARG A 45 -23.49 -14.02 16.70
N TYR A 46 -24.64 -14.38 17.26
CA TYR A 46 -25.36 -15.62 16.97
C TYR A 46 -26.75 -15.32 16.39
N LYS A 47 -26.82 -14.95 15.11
CA LYS A 47 -28.06 -14.53 14.42
C LYS A 47 -29.27 -15.43 14.69
N LYS A 48 -29.06 -16.76 14.77
CA LYS A 48 -30.14 -17.73 15.07
C LYS A 48 -30.64 -17.66 16.52
N ALA A 49 -29.78 -17.34 17.48
CA ALA A 49 -30.17 -17.12 18.88
C ALA A 49 -30.97 -15.82 19.05
N PHE A 50 -30.64 -14.77 18.28
CA PHE A 50 -31.45 -13.55 18.24
C PHE A 50 -32.86 -13.85 17.73
N ILE A 51 -32.98 -14.58 16.62
CA ILE A 51 -34.28 -15.00 16.07
C ILE A 51 -35.08 -15.84 17.08
N ALA A 52 -34.43 -16.79 17.76
CA ALA A 52 -35.05 -17.59 18.81
C ALA A 52 -35.61 -16.73 19.96
N ALA A 53 -34.85 -15.73 20.40
CA ALA A 53 -35.27 -14.80 21.44
C ALA A 53 -36.47 -13.94 20.98
N THR A 54 -36.50 -13.49 19.72
CA THR A 54 -37.63 -12.74 19.15
C THR A 54 -38.89 -13.59 19.11
N ILE A 55 -38.81 -14.83 18.58
CA ILE A 55 -39.94 -15.76 18.51
C ILE A 55 -40.49 -16.04 19.91
N ALA A 56 -39.62 -16.38 20.86
CA ALA A 56 -40.02 -16.67 22.22
C ALA A 56 -40.65 -15.45 22.93
N SER A 57 -40.13 -14.25 22.67
CA SER A 57 -40.73 -13.01 23.17
C SER A 57 -42.12 -12.77 22.59
N SER A 58 -42.33 -12.99 21.28
CA SER A 58 -43.64 -12.83 20.64
C SER A 58 -44.67 -13.82 21.20
N VAL A 59 -44.28 -15.09 21.38
CA VAL A 59 -45.17 -16.12 21.95
C VAL A 59 -45.52 -15.82 23.40
N ALA A 60 -44.55 -15.39 24.21
CA ALA A 60 -44.79 -15.01 25.60
C ALA A 60 -45.68 -13.76 25.70
N SER A 61 -45.44 -12.74 24.87
CA SER A 61 -46.29 -11.55 24.81
C SER A 61 -47.74 -11.90 24.42
N ALA A 62 -47.93 -12.80 23.46
CA ALA A 62 -49.27 -13.26 23.07
C ALA A 62 -49.97 -14.02 24.20
N PHE A 63 -49.25 -14.90 24.91
CA PHE A 63 -49.77 -15.61 26.08
C PHE A 63 -50.22 -14.63 27.18
N ILE A 64 -49.36 -13.68 27.53
CA ILE A 64 -49.63 -12.68 28.57
C ILE A 64 -50.81 -11.78 28.19
N ALA A 65 -50.89 -11.36 26.92
CA ALA A 65 -52.00 -10.55 26.41
C ALA A 65 -53.33 -11.30 26.45
N PHE A 66 -53.33 -12.59 26.11
CA PHE A 66 -54.52 -13.44 26.15
C PHE A 66 -55.14 -13.54 27.56
N PHE A 67 -54.30 -13.61 28.60
CA PHE A 67 -54.74 -13.65 30.00
C PHE A 67 -54.99 -12.26 30.63
N GLY A 68 -55.05 -11.20 29.82
CA GLY A 68 -55.50 -9.88 30.25
C GLY A 68 -54.49 -9.08 31.08
N VAL A 69 -53.20 -9.43 31.06
CA VAL A 69 -52.14 -8.71 31.79
C VAL A 69 -51.79 -7.40 31.07
N ARG A 70 -52.65 -6.39 31.17
CA ARG A 70 -52.50 -5.10 30.46
C ARG A 70 -51.25 -4.29 30.84
N LEU A 71 -50.73 -4.50 32.05
CA LEU A 71 -49.51 -3.85 32.57
C LEU A 71 -48.22 -4.26 31.84
N TYR A 72 -48.24 -5.35 31.08
CA TYR A 72 -47.02 -5.90 30.46
C TYR A 72 -46.50 -5.07 29.28
N GLY A 73 -47.34 -4.23 28.67
CA GLY A 73 -46.92 -3.32 27.59
C GLY A 73 -46.11 -2.10 28.05
N TYR A 74 -46.08 -1.82 29.36
CA TYR A 74 -45.55 -0.56 29.91
C TYR A 74 -44.30 -0.72 30.78
N ILE A 75 -43.91 -1.94 31.13
CA ILE A 75 -42.81 -2.21 32.09
C ILE A 75 -41.76 -3.11 31.44
N LEU A 76 -40.48 -2.76 31.59
CA LEU A 76 -39.35 -3.55 31.09
C LEU A 76 -39.38 -4.98 31.66
N SER A 77 -39.11 -5.99 30.83
CA SER A 77 -39.11 -7.41 31.23
C SER A 77 -37.86 -7.82 32.02
N SER A 78 -37.80 -7.44 33.30
CA SER A 78 -36.71 -7.76 34.24
C SER A 78 -37.23 -8.53 35.45
N ILE A 79 -36.34 -9.15 36.23
CA ILE A 79 -36.76 -9.79 37.48
C ILE A 79 -37.30 -8.76 38.49
N PHE A 80 -36.80 -7.52 38.42
CA PHE A 80 -37.22 -6.42 39.28
C PHE A 80 -38.59 -5.83 38.91
N SER A 81 -39.13 -6.15 37.73
CA SER A 81 -40.50 -5.77 37.40
C SER A 81 -41.55 -6.76 37.90
N LEU A 82 -41.16 -7.94 38.40
CA LEU A 82 -42.09 -8.94 38.94
C LEU A 82 -43.02 -8.40 40.04
N PRO A 83 -42.56 -7.59 41.02
CA PRO A 83 -43.44 -7.02 42.04
C PRO A 83 -44.56 -6.14 41.47
N ALA A 84 -44.36 -5.52 40.31
CA ALA A 84 -45.38 -4.69 39.67
C ALA A 84 -46.58 -5.49 39.13
N TYR A 85 -46.46 -6.82 39.08
CA TYR A 85 -47.53 -7.72 38.66
C TYR A 85 -48.26 -8.39 39.83
N ILE A 86 -47.93 -8.03 41.10
CA ILE A 86 -48.60 -8.58 42.29
C ILE A 86 -50.08 -8.21 42.24
N GLY A 87 -50.94 -9.23 42.12
CA GLY A 87 -52.37 -9.08 41.93
C GLY A 87 -52.99 -10.33 41.30
N PRO A 88 -54.24 -10.24 40.82
CA PRO A 88 -54.99 -11.39 40.29
C PRO A 88 -54.29 -12.08 39.09
N TYR A 89 -53.43 -11.36 38.39
CA TYR A 89 -52.76 -11.82 37.17
C TYR A 89 -51.29 -12.22 37.38
N PHE A 90 -50.79 -12.20 38.62
CA PHE A 90 -49.39 -12.46 38.95
C PHE A 90 -48.90 -13.82 38.43
N ILE A 91 -49.74 -14.85 38.56
CA ILE A 91 -49.40 -16.22 38.11
C ILE A 91 -49.22 -16.28 36.59
N PHE A 92 -50.03 -15.56 35.81
CA PHE A 92 -49.92 -15.53 34.35
C PHE A 92 -48.69 -14.73 33.89
N ALA A 93 -48.32 -13.68 34.63
CA ALA A 93 -47.08 -12.95 34.39
C ALA A 93 -45.84 -13.83 34.64
N LEU A 94 -45.84 -14.62 35.73
CA LEU A 94 -44.78 -15.59 36.01
C LEU A 94 -44.68 -16.69 34.95
N LEU A 95 -45.83 -17.24 34.53
CA LEU A 95 -45.88 -18.25 33.47
C LEU A 95 -45.39 -17.70 32.13
N GLY A 96 -45.75 -16.45 31.78
CA GLY A 96 -45.26 -15.80 30.58
C GLY A 96 -43.75 -15.53 30.61
N VAL A 97 -43.19 -15.16 31.76
CA VAL A 97 -41.73 -15.04 31.96
C VAL A 97 -41.04 -16.38 31.80
N ALA A 98 -41.57 -17.43 32.44
CA ALA A 98 -41.04 -18.78 32.33
C ALA A 98 -41.10 -19.30 30.89
N LEU A 99 -42.20 -19.03 30.19
CA LEU A 99 -42.38 -19.35 28.77
C LEU A 99 -41.35 -18.62 27.90
N ALA A 100 -41.17 -17.32 28.08
CA ALA A 100 -40.18 -16.53 27.32
C ALA A 100 -38.75 -17.06 27.52
N LEU A 101 -38.38 -17.37 28.76
CA LEU A 101 -37.04 -17.85 29.09
C LEU A 101 -36.82 -19.28 28.58
N GLY A 102 -37.75 -20.19 28.89
CA GLY A 102 -37.67 -21.60 28.53
C GLY A 102 -37.74 -21.84 27.02
N LEU A 103 -38.71 -21.23 26.33
CA LEU A 103 -38.85 -21.37 24.88
C LEU A 103 -37.65 -20.80 24.14
N SER A 104 -37.15 -19.63 24.56
CA SER A 104 -35.95 -19.03 23.97
C SER A 104 -34.71 -19.90 24.18
N PHE A 105 -34.56 -20.49 25.36
CA PHE A 105 -33.46 -21.42 25.67
C PHE A 105 -33.53 -22.66 24.76
N VAL A 106 -34.69 -23.32 24.69
CA VAL A 106 -34.87 -24.53 23.88
C VAL A 106 -34.65 -24.24 22.39
N LEU A 107 -35.31 -23.21 21.84
CA LEU A 107 -35.14 -22.82 20.44
C LEU A 107 -33.69 -22.48 20.12
N THR A 108 -33.00 -21.75 21.00
CA THR A 108 -31.59 -21.43 20.80
C THR A 108 -30.73 -22.69 20.84
N THR A 109 -31.01 -23.62 21.77
CA THR A 109 -30.24 -24.87 21.83
C THR A 109 -30.38 -25.74 20.58
N VAL A 110 -31.55 -25.71 19.92
CA VAL A 110 -31.82 -26.47 18.70
C VAL A 110 -31.29 -25.74 17.46
N LEU A 111 -31.53 -24.44 17.36
CA LEU A 111 -31.20 -23.63 16.18
C LEU A 111 -29.71 -23.27 16.09
N VAL A 112 -29.01 -23.24 17.21
CA VAL A 112 -27.56 -23.10 17.30
C VAL A 112 -26.99 -24.48 17.67
N PRO A 113 -26.94 -25.46 16.75
CA PRO A 113 -26.11 -26.63 16.97
C PRO A 113 -24.66 -26.15 17.07
N THR A 114 -23.86 -26.83 17.89
CA THR A 114 -22.43 -26.53 18.07
C THR A 114 -21.81 -26.28 16.69
N LEU A 115 -21.53 -25.01 16.37
CA LEU A 115 -21.05 -24.57 15.06
C LEU A 115 -19.85 -25.42 14.69
N ALA A 116 -20.09 -26.35 13.76
CA ALA A 116 -19.18 -27.37 13.24
C ALA A 116 -18.40 -28.15 14.32
N GLY A 117 -18.48 -29.48 14.30
CA GLY A 117 -17.68 -30.37 15.16
C GLY A 117 -16.16 -30.35 14.89
N VAL A 118 -15.58 -29.20 14.58
CA VAL A 118 -14.16 -28.95 14.37
C VAL A 118 -13.75 -27.76 15.21
N SER A 119 -12.78 -27.96 16.10
CA SER A 119 -12.24 -26.88 16.93
C SER A 119 -11.65 -25.76 16.05
N LEU A 120 -11.55 -24.55 16.59
CA LEU A 120 -10.81 -23.44 15.95
C LEU A 120 -9.39 -23.88 15.54
N MET A 121 -8.78 -24.79 16.30
CA MET A 121 -7.50 -25.42 15.98
C MET A 121 -7.58 -26.28 14.71
N THR A 122 -8.69 -26.97 14.47
CA THR A 122 -8.88 -27.79 13.26
C THR A 122 -9.17 -26.94 12.03
N VAL A 123 -9.95 -25.86 12.18
CA VAL A 123 -10.13 -24.86 11.11
C VAL A 123 -8.79 -24.20 10.76
N SER A 124 -8.00 -23.83 11.77
CA SER A 124 -6.64 -23.31 11.57
C SER A 124 -5.71 -24.33 10.91
N ARG A 125 -5.79 -25.62 11.26
CA ARG A 125 -5.01 -26.68 10.60
C ARG A 125 -5.45 -26.90 9.15
N VAL A 126 -6.74 -26.84 8.83
CA VAL A 126 -7.16 -26.94 7.42
C VAL A 126 -6.66 -25.74 6.60
N ILE A 127 -6.67 -24.53 7.17
CA ILE A 127 -6.18 -23.32 6.49
C ILE A 127 -4.65 -23.33 6.33
N ASN A 128 -3.90 -23.81 7.33
CA ASN A 128 -2.43 -23.66 7.38
C ASN A 128 -1.64 -24.94 7.08
N GLN A 129 -2.24 -26.12 7.24
CA GLN A 129 -1.59 -27.44 7.20
C GLN A 129 -2.58 -28.50 6.69
N ALA A 130 -3.22 -28.22 5.54
CA ALA A 130 -4.32 -29.02 5.00
C ALA A 130 -3.97 -30.50 4.81
N GLU A 131 -2.69 -30.82 4.62
CA GLU A 131 -2.14 -32.17 4.44
C GLU A 131 -2.18 -33.03 5.71
N HIS A 132 -2.20 -32.40 6.88
CA HIS A 132 -2.27 -33.09 8.18
C HIS A 132 -3.71 -33.24 8.70
N VAL A 133 -4.71 -33.01 7.85
CA VAL A 133 -6.13 -33.12 8.19
C VAL A 133 -6.80 -34.14 7.27
N SER A 134 -7.70 -34.96 7.84
CA SER A 134 -8.45 -35.94 7.06
C SER A 134 -9.18 -35.28 5.88
N PRO A 135 -9.23 -35.93 4.69
CA PRO A 135 -9.85 -35.37 3.49
C PRO A 135 -11.30 -34.88 3.72
N ALA A 136 -12.10 -35.68 4.43
CA ALA A 136 -13.48 -35.32 4.78
C ALA A 136 -13.59 -34.07 5.67
N THR A 137 -12.62 -33.85 6.56
CA THR A 137 -12.60 -32.67 7.43
C THR A 137 -12.12 -31.43 6.69
N ARG A 138 -11.11 -31.58 5.83
CA ARG A 138 -10.61 -30.53 4.94
C ARG A 138 -11.72 -30.00 4.03
N GLU A 139 -12.44 -30.89 3.36
CA GLU A 139 -13.49 -30.53 2.41
C GLU A 139 -14.65 -29.78 3.08
N ARG A 140 -15.06 -30.23 4.28
CA ARG A 140 -16.11 -29.58 5.07
C ARG A 140 -15.73 -28.18 5.53
N VAL A 141 -14.46 -27.98 5.92
CA VAL A 141 -13.98 -26.65 6.34
C VAL A 141 -13.77 -25.74 5.13
N GLN A 142 -13.29 -26.27 4.00
CA GLN A 142 -13.13 -25.49 2.77
C GLN A 142 -14.47 -24.98 2.25
N ARG A 143 -15.49 -25.84 2.18
CA ARG A 143 -16.85 -25.41 1.83
C ARG A 143 -17.38 -24.29 2.74
N ALA A 144 -17.10 -24.37 4.04
CA ALA A 144 -17.51 -23.33 4.97
C ALA A 144 -16.73 -22.01 4.77
N ILE A 145 -15.45 -22.06 4.37
CA ILE A 145 -14.66 -20.87 4.03
C ILE A 145 -15.22 -20.20 2.78
N ASP A 146 -15.53 -20.99 1.76
CA ASP A 146 -16.06 -20.52 0.48
C ASP A 146 -17.48 -19.95 0.63
N GLU A 147 -18.37 -20.65 1.35
CA GLU A 147 -19.74 -20.18 1.63
C GLU A 147 -19.77 -18.89 2.47
N LEU A 148 -18.78 -18.67 3.32
CA LEU A 148 -18.69 -17.50 4.20
C LEU A 148 -17.85 -16.36 3.61
N ASN A 149 -17.25 -16.52 2.42
CA ASN A 149 -16.25 -15.61 1.86
C ASN A 149 -15.18 -15.23 2.90
N TYR A 150 -14.75 -16.19 3.71
CA TYR A 150 -13.83 -15.92 4.81
C TYR A 150 -12.42 -15.63 4.29
N VAL A 151 -12.01 -14.37 4.35
CA VAL A 151 -10.62 -13.96 4.09
C VAL A 151 -9.84 -14.06 5.40
N PRO A 152 -8.80 -14.92 5.50
CA PRO A 152 -8.07 -15.05 6.74
C PRO A 152 -7.26 -13.79 7.05
N ASP A 153 -7.48 -13.23 8.23
CA ASP A 153 -6.80 -12.04 8.72
C ASP A 153 -5.29 -12.31 8.90
N TYR A 154 -4.47 -11.62 8.09
CA TYR A 154 -3.01 -11.73 8.12
C TYR A 154 -2.41 -11.21 9.44
N SER A 155 -3.04 -10.22 10.08
CA SER A 155 -2.60 -9.68 11.37
C SER A 155 -2.77 -10.68 12.51
N ALA A 156 -3.85 -11.47 12.47
CA ALA A 156 -4.13 -12.55 13.42
C ALA A 156 -3.25 -13.81 13.19
N ARG A 157 -2.66 -13.96 11.99
CA ARG A 157 -1.68 -14.98 11.63
C ARG A 157 -0.30 -14.70 12.25
N LYS A 158 0.11 -13.42 12.31
CA LYS A 158 1.38 -12.95 12.92
C LYS A 158 1.49 -13.31 14.42
N ILE A 159 0.37 -13.46 15.11
CA ILE A 159 0.32 -13.74 16.56
C ILE A 159 0.37 -15.25 16.87
N ARG A 160 0.02 -16.15 15.94
CA ARG A 160 -0.26 -17.58 16.24
C ARG A 160 0.56 -18.64 15.50
N SER A 161 1.37 -18.29 14.50
CA SER A 161 2.05 -19.29 13.65
C SER A 161 3.57 -19.23 13.76
N LYS A 162 4.19 -20.37 14.10
CA LYS A 162 5.65 -20.63 14.07
C LYS A 162 6.11 -21.26 12.74
N GLY A 163 5.28 -21.30 11.70
CA GLY A 163 5.60 -22.02 10.46
C GLY A 163 4.94 -21.38 9.25
N VAL A 164 5.80 -20.95 8.33
CA VAL A 164 5.55 -20.33 7.02
C VAL A 164 4.90 -18.94 7.07
N LYS A 165 5.78 -17.95 7.22
CA LYS A 165 5.53 -16.51 7.28
C LYS A 165 5.77 -15.95 5.87
N ALA A 166 4.78 -15.33 5.24
CA ALA A 166 5.08 -14.44 4.13
C ALA A 166 5.49 -13.09 4.74
N SER A 167 6.80 -12.83 4.78
CA SER A 167 7.35 -11.56 5.26
C SER A 167 6.82 -10.41 4.40
N THR A 168 6.67 -9.22 4.98
CA THR A 168 6.03 -8.09 4.32
C THR A 168 6.96 -6.89 4.19
N ILE A 169 7.08 -6.33 3.00
CA ILE A 169 7.74 -5.04 2.73
C ILE A 169 6.68 -3.93 2.75
N GLY A 170 6.91 -2.89 3.56
CA GLY A 170 6.13 -1.65 3.51
C GLY A 170 6.85 -0.64 2.63
N ILE A 171 6.18 -0.12 1.60
CA ILE A 171 6.75 0.90 0.70
C ILE A 171 6.14 2.24 1.09
N LEU A 172 6.99 3.20 1.44
CA LEU A 172 6.62 4.59 1.68
C LEU A 172 7.04 5.40 0.46
N ALA A 173 6.08 5.77 -0.38
CA ALA A 173 6.35 6.49 -1.62
C ALA A 173 6.05 7.98 -1.46
N LEU A 174 6.99 8.83 -1.85
CA LEU A 174 6.80 10.27 -1.99
C LEU A 174 6.77 10.63 -3.48
N ASP A 175 5.59 10.96 -3.99
CA ASP A 175 5.31 11.25 -5.41
C ASP A 175 5.60 10.10 -6.41
N THR A 176 6.12 8.96 -5.95
CA THR A 176 6.53 7.86 -6.84
C THR A 176 5.31 7.19 -7.51
N ALA A 177 4.21 7.06 -6.77
CA ALA A 177 3.00 6.39 -7.23
C ALA A 177 2.09 7.27 -8.11
N THR A 178 2.37 8.58 -8.18
CA THR A 178 1.55 9.58 -8.89
C THR A 178 2.17 10.03 -10.20
N THR A 179 3.38 9.55 -10.51
CA THR A 179 4.16 10.00 -11.66
C THR A 179 4.64 8.80 -12.49
N PRO A 180 4.28 8.71 -13.78
CA PRO A 180 4.50 7.51 -14.58
C PRO A 180 5.98 7.14 -14.73
N TYR A 181 6.90 8.08 -14.51
CA TYR A 181 8.34 7.92 -14.69
C TYR A 181 8.97 6.92 -13.70
N SER A 182 8.47 6.89 -12.46
CA SER A 182 9.12 6.17 -11.35
C SER A 182 8.35 4.95 -10.86
N VAL A 183 7.20 4.65 -11.50
CA VAL A 183 6.36 3.48 -11.18
C VAL A 183 7.11 2.17 -11.40
N GLU A 184 8.10 2.12 -12.29
CA GLU A 184 8.95 0.93 -12.47
C GLU A 184 9.69 0.52 -11.20
N ILE A 185 10.06 1.47 -10.33
CA ILE A 185 10.66 1.16 -9.02
C ILE A 185 9.67 0.32 -8.20
N LEU A 186 8.40 0.75 -8.15
CA LEU A 186 7.35 0.06 -7.40
C LEU A 186 7.05 -1.32 -8.00
N LEU A 187 6.99 -1.40 -9.33
CA LEU A 187 6.79 -2.66 -10.03
C LEU A 187 7.92 -3.65 -9.76
N ALA A 188 9.17 -3.21 -9.81
CA ALA A 188 10.33 -4.05 -9.54
C ALA A 188 10.39 -4.51 -8.08
N ILE A 189 10.01 -3.65 -7.11
CA ILE A 189 9.88 -4.06 -5.70
C ILE A 189 8.82 -5.16 -5.56
N GLU A 190 7.64 -4.96 -6.15
CA GLU A 190 6.52 -5.91 -6.05
C GLU A 190 6.86 -7.25 -6.69
N GLN A 191 7.39 -7.23 -7.91
CA GLN A 191 7.82 -8.44 -8.63
C GLN A 191 8.90 -9.19 -7.85
N THR A 192 9.92 -8.49 -7.36
CA THR A 192 11.02 -9.09 -6.59
C THR A 192 10.51 -9.68 -5.28
N ALA A 193 9.62 -8.98 -4.57
CA ALA A 193 9.00 -9.50 -3.35
C ALA A 193 8.20 -10.77 -3.64
N ARG A 194 7.35 -10.74 -4.67
CA ARG A 194 6.51 -11.87 -5.09
C ARG A 194 7.35 -13.10 -5.48
N GLU A 195 8.39 -12.90 -6.28
CA GLU A 195 9.34 -13.96 -6.70
C GLU A 195 10.01 -14.65 -5.50
N ARG A 196 10.26 -13.91 -4.41
CA ARG A 196 10.88 -14.43 -3.19
C ARG A 196 9.87 -14.86 -2.11
N GLY A 197 8.57 -14.89 -2.42
CA GLY A 197 7.52 -15.27 -1.46
C GLY A 197 7.23 -14.25 -0.36
N TRP A 198 7.65 -13.00 -0.55
CA TRP A 198 7.29 -11.85 0.27
C TRP A 198 6.04 -11.17 -0.28
N ASN A 199 5.30 -10.47 0.58
CA ASN A 199 4.26 -9.54 0.15
C ASN A 199 4.78 -8.11 0.24
N SER A 200 4.25 -7.21 -0.60
CA SER A 200 4.51 -5.77 -0.48
C SER A 200 3.19 -4.99 -0.41
N PHE A 201 3.18 -3.90 0.33
CA PHE A 201 2.08 -2.92 0.32
C PHE A 201 2.66 -1.50 0.28
N LEU A 202 1.87 -0.58 -0.27
CA LEU A 202 2.29 0.79 -0.55
C LEU A 202 1.45 1.78 0.26
N ILE A 203 2.10 2.77 0.86
CA ILE A 203 1.46 3.98 1.39
C ILE A 203 2.09 5.17 0.69
N ASN A 204 1.25 6.03 0.11
CA ASN A 204 1.68 7.22 -0.62
C ASN A 204 1.69 8.44 0.31
N ILE A 205 2.74 9.25 0.23
CA ILE A 205 2.87 10.56 0.85
C ILE A 205 2.51 11.59 -0.23
N LEU A 206 1.38 12.28 -0.02
CA LEU A 206 0.88 13.29 -0.95
C LEU A 206 1.37 14.71 -0.63
N SER A 207 1.82 14.95 0.61
CA SER A 207 2.30 16.24 1.07
C SER A 207 3.18 16.08 2.32
N ALA A 208 3.98 17.11 2.65
CA ALA A 208 4.79 17.11 3.86
C ALA A 208 3.93 16.95 5.15
N GLY A 209 2.72 17.53 5.16
CA GLY A 209 1.77 17.39 6.27
C GLY A 209 1.15 15.99 6.41
N ASP A 210 1.22 15.16 5.35
CA ASP A 210 0.71 13.78 5.36
C ASP A 210 1.77 12.75 5.77
N ALA A 211 3.04 13.12 5.85
CA ALA A 211 4.14 12.19 6.07
C ALA A 211 3.97 11.39 7.38
N GLU A 212 3.64 12.05 8.49
CA GLU A 212 3.45 11.39 9.79
C GLU A 212 2.26 10.40 9.76
N ARG A 213 1.16 10.80 9.13
CA ARG A 213 -0.02 9.95 8.96
C ARG A 213 0.30 8.72 8.11
N ALA A 214 1.01 8.89 7.00
CA ALA A 214 1.44 7.82 6.11
C ALA A 214 2.36 6.82 6.84
N VAL A 215 3.31 7.33 7.63
CA VAL A 215 4.21 6.51 8.45
C VAL A 215 3.43 5.69 9.47
N ASN A 216 2.50 6.31 10.20
CA ASN A 216 1.67 5.60 11.18
C ASN A 216 0.81 4.52 10.53
N GLN A 217 0.24 4.78 9.35
CA GLN A 217 -0.51 3.78 8.57
C GLN A 217 0.37 2.61 8.13
N LEU A 218 1.59 2.90 7.69
CA LEU A 218 2.57 1.88 7.32
C LEU A 218 2.98 1.01 8.52
N LEU A 219 3.30 1.64 9.64
CA LEU A 219 3.71 0.95 10.88
C LEU A 219 2.57 0.13 11.49
N ALA A 220 1.31 0.54 11.32
CA ALA A 220 0.15 -0.24 11.77
C ALA A 220 0.08 -1.64 11.13
N GLN A 221 0.61 -1.80 9.91
CA GLN A 221 0.70 -3.09 9.21
C GLN A 221 1.92 -3.94 9.67
N ARG A 222 2.79 -3.37 10.51
CA ARG A 222 3.99 -4.00 11.10
C ARG A 222 4.90 -4.64 10.04
N PRO A 223 5.38 -3.92 9.02
CA PRO A 223 6.23 -4.50 7.99
C PRO A 223 7.54 -5.07 8.58
N ASP A 224 8.08 -6.10 7.95
CA ASP A 224 9.36 -6.72 8.31
C ASP A 224 10.56 -5.88 7.77
N GLY A 225 10.30 -5.00 6.80
CA GLY A 225 11.25 -4.01 6.29
C GLY A 225 10.53 -2.90 5.51
N ILE A 226 11.16 -1.73 5.43
CA ILE A 226 10.58 -0.52 4.85
C ILE A 226 11.45 -0.04 3.70
N ILE A 227 10.84 0.26 2.55
CA ILE A 227 11.50 0.95 1.45
C ILE A 227 10.92 2.36 1.37
N PHE A 228 11.75 3.38 1.54
CA PHE A 228 11.37 4.76 1.27
C PHE A 228 11.78 5.11 -0.16
N THR A 229 10.84 5.55 -0.98
CA THR A 229 11.10 5.86 -2.39
C THR A 229 10.59 7.24 -2.78
N THR A 230 11.28 7.91 -3.69
CA THR A 230 10.87 9.20 -4.27
C THR A 230 10.79 9.14 -5.79
N MET A 231 9.99 10.02 -6.39
CA MET A 231 9.85 10.11 -7.85
C MET A 231 11.18 10.37 -8.56
N GLY A 232 11.96 11.33 -8.07
CA GLY A 232 13.29 11.66 -8.59
C GLY A 232 14.29 11.76 -7.45
N LEU A 233 15.58 11.68 -7.79
CA LEU A 233 16.67 11.76 -6.82
C LEU A 233 16.60 13.06 -6.02
N ARG A 234 16.33 12.93 -4.73
CA ARG A 234 16.24 14.06 -3.79
C ARG A 234 16.67 13.64 -2.39
N HIS A 235 16.97 14.66 -1.59
CA HIS A 235 17.20 14.50 -0.17
C HIS A 235 15.86 14.28 0.56
N VAL A 236 15.83 13.35 1.51
CA VAL A 236 14.66 13.08 2.36
C VAL A 236 15.05 13.06 3.83
N GLU A 237 14.18 13.66 4.64
CA GLU A 237 14.23 13.55 6.09
C GLU A 237 13.42 12.34 6.52
N LEU A 238 14.08 11.37 7.18
CA LEU A 238 13.39 10.21 7.71
C LEU A 238 12.73 10.55 9.05
N PRO A 239 11.43 10.24 9.22
CA PRO A 239 10.77 10.37 10.50
C PRO A 239 11.47 9.52 11.57
N ALA A 240 11.78 10.12 12.72
CA ALA A 240 12.57 9.47 13.78
C ALA A 240 12.02 8.11 14.26
N VAL A 241 10.70 7.90 14.15
CA VAL A 241 10.06 6.61 14.46
C VAL A 241 10.57 5.46 13.59
N LEU A 242 11.04 5.75 12.37
CA LEU A 242 11.59 4.76 11.44
C LEU A 242 13.02 4.33 11.78
N ASN A 243 13.75 5.07 12.64
CA ASN A 243 15.14 4.76 13.00
C ASN A 243 15.29 3.40 13.72
N THR A 244 14.20 2.88 14.28
CA THR A 244 14.16 1.55 14.94
C THR A 244 13.78 0.41 13.99
N HIS A 245 13.58 0.70 12.70
CA HIS A 245 13.15 -0.24 11.68
C HIS A 245 14.24 -0.46 10.63
N ARG A 246 14.18 -1.58 9.90
CA ARG A 246 15.03 -1.81 8.73
C ARG A 246 14.51 -0.99 7.57
N VAL A 247 15.20 0.11 7.25
CA VAL A 247 14.82 1.04 6.17
C VAL A 247 15.87 0.98 5.06
N VAL A 248 15.41 0.97 3.81
CA VAL A 248 16.23 1.14 2.61
C VAL A 248 15.69 2.31 1.81
N LEU A 249 16.59 3.17 1.31
CA LEU A 249 16.25 4.27 0.43
C LEU A 249 16.36 3.83 -1.04
N ALA A 250 15.35 4.19 -1.83
CA ALA A 250 15.28 3.92 -3.25
C ALA A 250 15.06 5.23 -4.00
N ASN A 251 16.03 5.61 -4.84
CA ASN A 251 16.01 6.87 -5.59
C ASN A 251 15.98 8.13 -4.70
N CYS A 252 16.45 8.04 -3.45
CA CYS A 252 16.63 9.17 -2.54
C CYS A 252 17.83 8.95 -1.62
N ILE A 253 18.25 10.02 -0.94
CA ILE A 253 19.33 10.01 0.05
C ILE A 253 18.86 10.73 1.32
N SER A 254 19.57 10.51 2.44
CA SER A 254 19.32 11.17 3.72
C SER A 254 20.64 11.64 4.33
N ASP A 255 20.56 12.48 5.37
CA ASP A 255 21.73 12.94 6.14
C ASP A 255 22.41 11.80 6.90
N ASP A 256 21.66 10.71 7.16
CA ASP A 256 22.22 9.48 7.71
C ASP A 256 22.97 8.70 6.62
N ALA A 257 24.29 8.89 6.59
CA ALA A 257 25.19 8.28 5.62
C ALA A 257 25.33 6.76 5.76
N ASP A 258 24.86 6.15 6.85
CA ASP A 258 24.89 4.69 7.03
C ASP A 258 23.70 3.99 6.37
N LEU A 259 22.64 4.72 6.02
CA LEU A 259 21.45 4.13 5.42
C LEU A 259 21.72 3.57 4.02
N PRO A 260 21.36 2.30 3.76
CA PRO A 260 21.47 1.72 2.42
C PRO A 260 20.57 2.50 1.46
N SER A 261 21.18 3.02 0.40
CA SER A 261 20.54 3.93 -0.54
C SER A 261 20.90 3.57 -1.98
N TYR A 262 19.93 3.07 -2.74
CA TYR A 262 20.13 2.73 -4.14
C TYR A 262 19.69 3.89 -5.03
N ILE A 263 20.65 4.50 -5.73
CA ILE A 263 20.41 5.69 -6.57
C ILE A 263 20.99 5.50 -7.97
N PRO A 264 20.53 6.29 -8.97
CA PRO A 264 21.17 6.33 -10.27
C PRO A 264 22.62 6.83 -10.21
N ASP A 265 23.49 6.28 -11.05
CA ASP A 265 24.81 6.85 -11.34
C ASP A 265 24.71 7.92 -12.43
N ASP A 266 24.09 9.04 -12.10
CA ASP A 266 23.85 10.16 -13.02
C ASP A 266 25.15 10.70 -13.65
N PHE A 267 26.23 10.77 -12.86
CA PHE A 267 27.54 11.26 -13.31
C PHE A 267 28.12 10.36 -14.40
N ASN A 268 28.29 9.06 -14.13
CA ASN A 268 28.88 8.16 -15.13
C ASN A 268 27.94 7.97 -16.33
N GLY A 269 26.62 7.99 -16.11
CA GLY A 269 25.63 7.97 -17.18
C GLY A 269 25.81 9.12 -18.17
N GLN A 270 25.89 10.36 -17.66
CA GLN A 270 26.12 11.53 -18.50
C GLN A 270 27.53 11.54 -19.11
N TYR A 271 28.57 11.19 -18.34
CA TYR A 271 29.94 11.12 -18.82
C TYR A 271 30.08 10.20 -20.05
N HIS A 272 29.54 8.99 -19.97
CA HIS A 272 29.59 8.03 -21.09
C HIS A 272 28.75 8.50 -22.28
N ALA A 273 27.60 9.13 -22.04
CA ALA A 273 26.78 9.70 -23.11
C ALA A 273 27.49 10.84 -23.83
N THR A 274 28.11 11.75 -23.09
CA THR A 274 28.88 12.88 -23.64
C THR A 274 30.11 12.40 -24.41
N ARG A 275 30.84 11.39 -23.89
CA ARG A 275 31.93 10.76 -24.63
C ARG A 275 31.47 10.21 -25.98
N TYR A 276 30.31 9.57 -26.02
CA TYR A 276 29.73 9.09 -27.26
C TYR A 276 29.42 10.24 -28.24
N LEU A 277 28.92 11.39 -27.77
CA LEU A 277 28.72 12.59 -28.61
C LEU A 277 30.04 13.10 -29.21
N ILE A 278 31.08 13.19 -28.38
CA ILE A 278 32.40 13.66 -28.82
C ILE A 278 32.98 12.73 -29.89
N GLU A 279 32.86 11.41 -29.69
CA GLU A 279 33.29 10.37 -30.63
C GLU A 279 32.50 10.42 -31.95
N ARG A 280 31.22 10.82 -31.91
CA ARG A 280 30.37 11.04 -33.12
C ARG A 280 30.72 12.34 -33.87
N GLY A 281 31.51 13.23 -33.27
CA GLY A 281 32.00 14.44 -33.91
C GLY A 281 31.23 15.72 -33.55
N TYR A 282 30.28 15.68 -32.62
CA TYR A 282 29.56 16.87 -32.15
C TYR A 282 30.50 17.80 -31.37
N ARG A 283 30.39 19.12 -31.59
CA ARG A 283 31.33 20.11 -31.03
C ARG A 283 30.66 21.37 -30.49
N ARG A 284 29.39 21.61 -30.78
CA ARG A 284 28.66 22.82 -30.36
C ARG A 284 27.38 22.41 -29.62
N PRO A 285 27.48 21.90 -28.38
CA PRO A 285 26.31 21.49 -27.64
C PRO A 285 25.53 22.69 -27.08
N LEU A 286 24.19 22.59 -27.12
CA LEU A 286 23.27 23.33 -26.27
C LEU A 286 22.77 22.40 -25.17
N CYS A 287 23.13 22.68 -23.92
CA CYS A 287 22.75 21.87 -22.76
C CYS A 287 21.59 22.53 -22.01
N LEU A 288 20.48 21.79 -21.85
CA LEU A 288 19.31 22.21 -21.09
C LEU A 288 19.13 21.29 -19.90
N TRP A 289 19.55 21.74 -18.72
CA TRP A 289 19.56 20.97 -17.49
C TRP A 289 18.25 21.06 -16.70
N LEU A 290 18.08 20.11 -15.78
CA LEU A 290 17.07 20.16 -14.72
C LEU A 290 17.32 21.38 -13.79
N PRO A 291 16.38 21.71 -12.88
CA PRO A 291 16.60 22.77 -11.88
C PRO A 291 17.95 22.62 -11.18
N GLU A 292 18.63 23.73 -10.97
CA GLU A 292 19.99 23.75 -10.42
C GLU A 292 20.06 23.08 -9.03
N GLU A 293 18.99 23.19 -8.25
CA GLU A 293 18.86 22.60 -6.92
C GLU A 293 18.60 21.09 -6.93
N ALA A 294 18.29 20.50 -8.10
CA ALA A 294 18.07 19.06 -8.21
C ALA A 294 19.40 18.30 -8.19
N LEU A 295 19.52 17.29 -7.32
CA LEU A 295 20.76 16.50 -7.15
C LEU A 295 21.26 15.86 -8.46
N ALA A 296 20.33 15.39 -9.29
CA ALA A 296 20.63 14.81 -10.59
C ALA A 296 21.21 15.86 -11.57
N SER A 297 20.79 17.13 -11.48
CA SER A 297 21.24 18.22 -12.37
C SER A 297 22.73 18.45 -12.24
N GLY A 298 23.22 18.62 -11.01
CA GLY A 298 24.65 18.79 -10.74
C GLY A 298 25.47 17.59 -11.22
N SER A 299 25.05 16.37 -10.85
CA SER A 299 25.77 15.14 -11.22
C SER A 299 25.85 14.94 -12.74
N ARG A 300 24.74 15.19 -13.48
CA ARG A 300 24.72 15.12 -14.94
C ARG A 300 25.64 16.19 -15.53
N ARG A 301 25.49 17.46 -15.14
CA ARG A 301 26.36 18.55 -15.62
C ARG A 301 27.84 18.24 -15.41
N ASP A 302 28.22 17.81 -14.21
CA ASP A 302 29.61 17.48 -13.88
C ASP A 302 30.15 16.33 -14.76
N GLY A 303 29.34 15.30 -15.03
CA GLY A 303 29.70 14.21 -15.93
C GLY A 303 29.89 14.68 -17.38
N PHE A 304 29.05 15.60 -17.85
CA PHE A 304 29.22 16.23 -19.16
C PHE A 304 30.52 17.03 -19.24
N GLU A 305 30.73 17.95 -18.29
CA GLU A 305 31.89 18.84 -18.31
C GLU A 305 33.20 18.07 -18.15
N GLN A 306 33.22 17.01 -17.34
CA GLN A 306 34.39 16.16 -17.19
C GLN A 306 34.77 15.49 -18.52
N ALA A 307 33.80 14.87 -19.22
CA ALA A 307 34.03 14.25 -20.51
C ALA A 307 34.50 15.28 -21.57
N TRP A 308 33.96 16.50 -21.51
CA TRP A 308 34.30 17.59 -22.43
C TRP A 308 35.75 18.08 -22.21
N ARG A 309 36.13 18.34 -20.95
CA ARG A 309 37.49 18.75 -20.57
C ARG A 309 38.52 17.67 -20.91
N GLU A 310 38.22 16.40 -20.65
CA GLU A 310 39.10 15.28 -20.98
C GLU A 310 39.36 15.12 -22.48
N ALA A 311 38.41 15.54 -23.32
CA ALA A 311 38.59 15.60 -24.76
C ALA A 311 39.38 16.84 -25.24
N GLY A 312 39.85 17.69 -24.32
CA GLY A 312 40.56 18.93 -24.62
C GLY A 312 39.66 20.03 -25.20
N LEU A 313 38.34 19.94 -24.98
CA LEU A 313 37.37 20.92 -25.43
C LEU A 313 37.07 21.93 -24.32
N ASP A 314 36.82 23.18 -24.72
CA ASP A 314 36.51 24.26 -23.80
C ASP A 314 35.06 24.18 -23.31
N VAL A 315 34.87 24.10 -21.99
CA VAL A 315 33.55 24.08 -21.35
C VAL A 315 32.93 25.47 -21.31
N ASP A 316 33.74 26.53 -21.24
CA ASP A 316 33.25 27.91 -21.17
C ASP A 316 32.62 28.35 -22.50
N ALA A 317 32.94 27.64 -23.59
CA ALA A 317 32.33 27.82 -24.90
C ALA A 317 30.99 27.09 -25.08
N VAL A 318 30.56 26.27 -24.11
CA VAL A 318 29.31 25.50 -24.18
C VAL A 318 28.12 26.33 -23.70
N LEU A 319 27.03 26.33 -24.47
CA LEU A 319 25.78 26.95 -24.05
C LEU A 319 25.07 26.05 -23.04
N GLN A 320 24.95 26.49 -21.78
CA GLN A 320 24.33 25.73 -20.70
C GLN A 320 23.25 26.54 -19.99
N TYR A 321 22.07 25.96 -19.80
CA TYR A 321 20.94 26.59 -19.10
C TYR A 321 20.28 25.62 -18.14
N HIS A 322 19.78 26.12 -17.01
CA HIS A 322 18.95 25.38 -16.07
C HIS A 322 17.48 25.78 -16.23
N MET A 323 16.58 24.81 -16.24
CA MET A 323 15.15 25.09 -16.14
C MET A 323 14.78 25.51 -14.70
N GLN A 324 13.68 26.23 -14.53
CA GLN A 324 13.13 26.51 -13.20
C GLN A 324 12.35 25.31 -12.63
N TRP A 325 12.22 25.24 -11.30
CA TRP A 325 11.53 24.14 -10.63
C TRP A 325 10.04 24.11 -10.95
N GLY A 326 9.53 22.92 -11.25
CA GLY A 326 8.10 22.68 -11.50
C GLY A 326 7.74 22.51 -12.98
N ASP A 327 6.72 21.69 -13.21
CA ASP A 327 6.31 21.24 -14.55
C ASP A 327 5.79 22.37 -15.46
N SER A 328 5.36 23.50 -14.88
CA SER A 328 4.91 24.68 -15.64
C SER A 328 6.02 25.35 -16.45
N HIS A 329 7.30 25.04 -16.17
CA HIS A 329 8.44 25.68 -16.82
C HIS A 329 8.97 24.91 -18.04
N TYR A 330 8.53 23.68 -18.30
CA TYR A 330 8.93 22.95 -19.51
C TYR A 330 8.64 23.73 -20.81
N PRO A 331 7.45 24.34 -21.02
CA PRO A 331 7.17 25.10 -22.25
C PRO A 331 8.08 26.32 -22.46
N VAL A 332 8.66 26.88 -21.40
CA VAL A 332 9.58 28.04 -21.49
C VAL A 332 10.86 27.67 -22.24
N LEU A 333 11.28 26.40 -22.18
CA LEU A 333 12.47 25.91 -22.86
C LEU A 333 12.40 26.03 -24.38
N ALA A 334 11.19 26.05 -24.96
CA ALA A 334 11.02 26.32 -26.39
C ALA A 334 11.60 27.70 -26.77
N GLY A 335 11.40 28.72 -25.93
CA GLY A 335 11.96 30.05 -26.16
C GLY A 335 13.49 30.08 -26.15
N LEU A 336 14.13 29.27 -25.29
CA LEU A 336 15.59 29.13 -25.27
C LEU A 336 16.12 28.45 -26.54
N VAL A 337 15.47 27.36 -26.98
CA VAL A 337 15.83 26.68 -28.23
C VAL A 337 15.66 27.61 -29.43
N LEU A 338 14.57 28.39 -29.47
CA LEU A 338 14.31 29.36 -30.53
C LEU A 338 15.33 30.51 -30.56
N ALA A 339 15.83 30.95 -29.41
CA ALA A 339 16.86 32.00 -29.36
C ALA A 339 18.15 31.60 -30.11
N HIS A 340 18.40 30.29 -30.20
CA HIS A 340 19.53 29.66 -30.86
C HIS A 340 19.20 29.05 -32.24
N CYS A 341 17.98 29.27 -32.74
CA CYS A 341 17.53 28.82 -34.06
C CYS A 341 17.09 30.01 -34.91
N GLN A 342 17.74 30.22 -36.05
CA GLN A 342 17.40 31.30 -36.99
C GLN A 342 17.28 30.75 -38.41
N GLN A 343 16.14 31.01 -39.07
CA GLN A 343 15.90 30.65 -40.48
C GLN A 343 16.18 29.17 -40.80
N GLY A 344 15.76 28.24 -39.93
CA GLY A 344 15.96 26.80 -40.12
C GLY A 344 17.39 26.31 -39.87
N LYS A 345 18.23 27.13 -39.23
CA LYS A 345 19.59 26.76 -38.81
C LYS A 345 19.77 27.01 -37.32
N ALA A 346 20.38 26.04 -36.63
CA ALA A 346 20.80 26.16 -35.25
C ALA A 346 22.28 26.60 -35.17
N ASP A 347 22.65 27.38 -34.16
CA ASP A 347 24.06 27.68 -33.85
C ASP A 347 24.77 26.53 -33.10
N PHE A 348 24.02 25.53 -32.65
CA PHE A 348 24.46 24.27 -32.06
C PHE A 348 24.30 23.07 -33.02
N ASP A 349 25.05 22.00 -32.78
CA ASP A 349 24.98 20.73 -33.55
C ASP A 349 24.38 19.56 -32.77
N VAL A 350 24.28 19.68 -31.44
CA VAL A 350 23.62 18.71 -30.57
C VAL A 350 22.93 19.40 -29.41
N LEU A 351 21.78 18.87 -29.00
CA LEU A 351 21.06 19.29 -27.81
C LEU A 351 21.18 18.21 -26.73
N VAL A 352 21.72 18.57 -25.58
CA VAL A 352 21.87 17.69 -24.42
C VAL A 352 20.77 18.03 -23.42
N CYS A 353 19.83 17.11 -23.23
CA CYS A 353 18.65 17.33 -22.40
C CYS A 353 18.84 16.67 -21.04
N GLY A 354 18.59 17.42 -19.99
CA GLY A 354 18.62 16.94 -18.61
C GLY A 354 17.55 15.89 -18.33
N ASN A 355 16.49 15.78 -19.14
CA ASN A 355 15.60 14.61 -19.21
C ASN A 355 14.84 14.53 -20.54
N ASP A 356 14.10 13.44 -20.77
CA ASP A 356 13.34 13.19 -21.99
C ASP A 356 12.17 14.18 -22.18
N ARG A 357 11.68 14.82 -21.11
CA ARG A 357 10.64 15.86 -21.21
C ARG A 357 11.20 17.18 -21.76
N ILE A 358 12.41 17.55 -21.35
CA ILE A 358 13.17 18.65 -21.96
C ILE A 358 13.41 18.30 -23.44
N ALA A 359 13.84 17.05 -23.72
CA ALA A 359 14.04 16.58 -25.08
C ALA A 359 12.77 16.71 -25.91
N PHE A 360 11.61 16.36 -25.37
CA PHE A 360 10.33 16.46 -26.05
C PHE A 360 9.99 17.90 -26.48
N VAL A 361 10.12 18.87 -25.57
CA VAL A 361 9.87 20.28 -25.89
C VAL A 361 10.86 20.79 -26.93
N ALA A 362 12.15 20.49 -26.76
CA ALA A 362 13.19 20.87 -27.71
C ALA A 362 12.95 20.27 -29.10
N TRP A 363 12.57 18.98 -29.16
CA TRP A 363 12.26 18.26 -30.37
C TRP A 363 11.13 18.90 -31.17
N GLN A 364 10.00 19.17 -30.51
CA GLN A 364 8.86 19.85 -31.13
C GLN A 364 9.25 21.24 -31.65
N THR A 365 10.09 21.94 -30.92
CA THR A 365 10.57 23.28 -31.28
C THR A 365 11.46 23.24 -32.54
N LEU A 366 12.42 22.31 -32.59
CA LEU A 366 13.29 22.11 -33.75
C LEU A 366 12.50 21.73 -35.01
N LEU A 367 11.55 20.79 -34.88
CA LEU A 367 10.68 20.40 -35.99
C LEU A 367 9.82 21.57 -36.48
N ALA A 368 9.29 22.39 -35.59
CA ALA A 368 8.51 23.58 -35.94
C ALA A 368 9.34 24.64 -36.69
N GLN A 369 10.66 24.67 -36.49
CA GLN A 369 11.58 25.53 -37.24
C GLN A 369 12.11 24.90 -38.54
N GLY A 370 11.68 23.67 -38.86
CA GLY A 370 12.15 22.93 -40.03
C GLY A 370 13.60 22.44 -39.89
N VAL A 371 14.12 22.33 -38.67
CA VAL A 371 15.46 21.79 -38.41
C VAL A 371 15.38 20.25 -38.41
N ALA A 372 16.18 19.62 -39.26
CA ALA A 372 16.23 18.16 -39.38
C ALA A 372 16.99 17.51 -38.23
N ILE A 373 16.42 16.43 -37.69
CA ILE A 373 17.00 15.61 -36.62
C ILE A 373 17.19 14.19 -37.18
N PRO A 374 18.40 13.60 -37.12
CA PRO A 374 19.64 14.14 -36.53
C PRO A 374 20.51 14.97 -37.50
N GLU A 375 20.11 15.16 -38.76
CA GLU A 375 21.02 15.61 -39.84
C GLU A 375 21.60 17.01 -39.63
N GLN A 376 20.82 17.92 -39.05
CA GLN A 376 21.29 19.26 -38.71
C GLN A 376 21.61 19.40 -37.22
N VAL A 377 20.75 18.84 -36.38
CA VAL A 377 20.87 18.89 -34.92
C VAL A 377 20.51 17.52 -34.37
N ALA A 378 21.44 16.96 -33.62
CA ALA A 378 21.20 15.75 -32.85
C ALA A 378 20.58 16.06 -31.49
N VAL A 379 19.90 15.09 -30.88
CA VAL A 379 19.27 15.25 -29.56
C VAL A 379 19.59 14.05 -28.68
N LEU A 380 20.17 14.33 -27.52
CA LEU A 380 20.42 13.36 -26.45
C LEU A 380 19.44 13.63 -25.30
N GLY A 381 18.67 12.62 -24.93
CA GLY A 381 17.80 12.62 -23.75
C GLY A 381 18.44 12.04 -22.50
N PHE A 382 17.66 12.01 -21.42
CA PHE A 382 17.97 11.32 -20.16
C PHE A 382 16.67 10.81 -19.54
N ASP A 383 16.71 9.67 -18.87
CA ASP A 383 15.64 8.92 -18.19
C ASP A 383 15.19 7.66 -18.94
N ASN A 384 15.20 7.66 -20.29
CA ASN A 384 14.55 6.66 -21.13
C ASN A 384 13.13 6.32 -20.67
N GLN A 385 12.28 7.33 -20.64
CA GLN A 385 10.93 7.20 -20.13
C GLN A 385 10.17 6.09 -20.89
N VAL A 386 9.57 5.21 -20.10
CA VAL A 386 8.81 4.05 -20.57
C VAL A 386 7.77 4.47 -21.60
N GLY A 387 7.85 3.84 -22.77
CA GLY A 387 6.90 4.05 -23.85
C GLY A 387 6.99 5.41 -24.55
N ILE A 388 8.01 6.24 -24.27
CA ILE A 388 8.18 7.54 -24.92
C ILE A 388 9.38 7.57 -25.88
N GLY A 389 10.51 6.95 -25.54
CA GLY A 389 11.73 7.03 -26.36
C GLY A 389 11.54 6.64 -27.84
N ASP A 390 10.69 5.64 -28.11
CA ASP A 390 10.38 5.16 -29.46
C ASP A 390 9.23 5.93 -30.16
N LEU A 391 8.55 6.84 -29.45
CA LEU A 391 7.51 7.70 -30.01
C LEU A 391 8.06 9.00 -30.60
N PHE A 392 9.33 9.31 -30.33
CA PHE A 392 10.05 10.32 -31.09
C PHE A 392 10.25 9.85 -32.53
N LEU A 393 10.16 10.78 -33.48
CA LEU A 393 10.37 10.51 -34.89
C LEU A 393 11.45 11.48 -35.44
N PRO A 394 12.68 10.98 -35.71
CA PRO A 394 13.20 9.64 -35.39
C PRO A 394 13.31 9.30 -33.87
N PRO A 395 13.46 8.01 -33.48
CA PRO A 395 13.53 7.61 -32.07
C PRO A 395 14.69 8.23 -31.28
N LEU A 396 14.43 8.61 -30.02
CA LEU A 396 15.34 9.36 -29.14
C LEU A 396 16.41 8.47 -28.50
N THR A 397 17.67 8.80 -28.72
CA THR A 397 18.80 8.30 -27.93
C THR A 397 18.80 8.97 -26.56
N THR A 398 18.91 8.19 -25.50
CA THR A 398 18.75 8.68 -24.13
C THR A 398 19.48 7.79 -23.13
N VAL A 399 19.85 8.34 -21.98
CA VAL A 399 20.43 7.58 -20.86
C VAL A 399 19.32 6.95 -20.05
N GLN A 400 19.32 5.62 -19.89
CA GLN A 400 18.33 4.90 -19.09
C GLN A 400 18.57 5.09 -17.60
N LEU A 401 17.57 5.59 -16.89
CA LEU A 401 17.57 5.52 -15.43
C LEU A 401 17.28 4.08 -14.96
N PRO A 402 18.05 3.53 -14.02
CA PRO A 402 17.96 2.12 -13.64
C PRO A 402 16.82 1.84 -12.65
N HIS A 403 15.60 2.33 -12.91
CA HIS A 403 14.47 2.22 -11.99
C HIS A 403 14.13 0.77 -11.60
N ASP A 404 14.14 -0.15 -12.56
CA ASP A 404 13.98 -1.59 -12.28
C ASP A 404 15.06 -2.09 -11.31
N ALA A 405 16.33 -1.79 -11.59
CA ALA A 405 17.43 -2.23 -10.74
C ALA A 405 17.38 -1.58 -9.35
N ILE A 406 17.00 -0.31 -9.23
CA ILE A 406 16.80 0.36 -7.93
C ILE A 406 15.75 -0.39 -7.12
N GLY A 407 14.57 -0.64 -7.69
CA GLY A 407 13.49 -1.34 -6.99
C GLY A 407 13.87 -2.77 -6.61
N ARG A 408 14.49 -3.51 -7.54
CA ARG A 408 14.98 -4.88 -7.31
C ARG A 408 16.03 -4.92 -6.20
N GLN A 409 17.06 -4.09 -6.26
CA GLN A 409 18.14 -4.09 -5.27
C GLN A 409 17.64 -3.65 -3.89
N ALA A 410 16.75 -2.66 -3.82
CA ALA A 410 16.16 -2.24 -2.56
C ALA A 410 15.33 -3.36 -1.90
N ALA A 411 14.56 -4.10 -2.69
CA ALA A 411 13.81 -5.26 -2.20
C ALA A 411 14.75 -6.40 -1.76
N LEU A 412 15.73 -6.77 -2.59
CA LEU A 412 16.72 -7.80 -2.27
C LEU A 412 17.52 -7.46 -1.01
N HIS A 413 17.84 -6.20 -0.78
CA HIS A 413 18.52 -5.76 0.44
C HIS A 413 17.75 -6.16 1.71
N LEU A 414 16.42 -5.94 1.71
CA LEU A 414 15.57 -6.33 2.83
C LEU A 414 15.39 -7.85 2.92
N ILE A 415 15.15 -8.50 1.79
CA ILE A 415 14.82 -9.92 1.68
C ILE A 415 16.01 -10.82 2.03
N ASP A 416 17.17 -10.55 1.44
CA ASP A 416 18.39 -11.35 1.59
C ASP A 416 19.21 -10.93 2.82
N GLY A 417 18.80 -9.85 3.52
CA GLY A 417 19.45 -9.43 4.76
C GLY A 417 20.83 -8.80 4.53
N LEU A 418 21.00 -8.06 3.44
CA LEU A 418 22.30 -7.48 3.08
C LEU A 418 22.77 -6.46 4.14
N GLU A 419 24.08 -6.40 4.36
CA GLU A 419 24.70 -5.50 5.35
C GLU A 419 25.33 -4.25 4.70
N SER A 420 25.17 -4.06 3.39
CA SER A 420 25.72 -2.91 2.66
C SER A 420 25.20 -1.59 3.23
N ARG A 421 26.08 -0.64 3.53
CA ARG A 421 25.72 0.69 4.07
C ARG A 421 25.99 1.81 3.08
N GLY A 422 25.32 2.94 3.30
CA GLY A 422 25.49 4.17 2.52
C GLY A 422 24.98 4.07 1.09
N ILE A 423 25.56 4.84 0.18
CA ILE A 423 25.05 5.04 -1.18
C ILE A 423 25.61 4.01 -2.17
N GLN A 424 24.71 3.28 -2.84
CA GLN A 424 24.99 2.38 -3.95
C GLN A 424 24.49 3.04 -5.25
N ARG A 425 25.43 3.39 -6.12
CA ARG A 425 25.15 3.96 -7.44
C ARG A 425 24.96 2.84 -8.44
N LEU A 426 23.81 2.85 -9.14
CA LEU A 426 23.48 1.86 -10.14
C LEU A 426 23.76 2.40 -11.56
N PRO A 427 24.38 1.61 -12.45
CA PRO A 427 24.75 2.09 -13.78
C PRO A 427 23.56 2.60 -14.60
N CYS A 428 23.75 3.72 -15.29
CA CYS A 428 22.78 4.33 -16.21
C CYS A 428 23.24 4.12 -17.66
N PRO A 429 22.80 3.06 -18.37
CA PRO A 429 23.31 2.75 -19.70
C PRO A 429 22.75 3.70 -20.77
N LEU A 430 23.55 4.02 -21.77
CA LEU A 430 23.12 4.78 -22.96
C LEU A 430 22.32 3.88 -23.91
N VAL A 431 21.06 4.24 -24.16
CA VAL A 431 20.19 3.58 -25.13
C VAL A 431 20.31 4.31 -26.47
N LYS A 432 21.18 3.78 -27.34
CA LYS A 432 21.47 4.36 -28.66
C LYS A 432 20.30 4.15 -29.62
N ARG A 433 19.79 5.26 -30.19
CA ARG A 433 18.77 5.26 -31.24
C ARG A 433 19.21 6.21 -32.37
N VAL A 434 18.25 6.73 -33.16
CA VAL A 434 18.53 7.44 -34.42
C VAL A 434 18.66 8.95 -34.23
N SER A 435 18.35 9.51 -33.06
CA SER A 435 18.50 10.95 -32.80
C SER A 435 19.94 11.46 -32.63
N LEU A 436 20.94 10.59 -32.72
CA LEU A 436 22.39 10.90 -32.59
C LEU A 436 23.19 10.38 -33.77
#